data_AF-A0A699RJY4-F1
#
_entry.id   AF-A0A699RJY4-F1
#
_cell.length_a   1.000
_cell.length_b   1.000
_cell.length_c   1.000
_cell.angle_alpha   90.00
_cell.angle_beta   90.00
_cell.angle_gamma   90.00
#
_symmetry.space_group_name_H-M   'P 1'
#
loop_
_entity.id
_entity.type
_entity.pdbx_description
1 polymer ?
#
loop_
_entity_poly.entity_id
_entity_poly.type
_entity_poly.pdbx_seq_one_letter_code
_entity_poly.pdbx_strand_id
1 'polypeptide(L)' 'HSRSKHINIRYHFIKEQAENGVIEVYFVNTEYQLADLFTKALGRDRIEFLIKKLGMRSFTPETLKHLMDEVDE' A
#
# COMPACT_ATOMS: atom_id res chain seq x y z
N HIS A 1 -6.96 -16.78 25.11
CA HIS A 1 -6.60 -15.59 25.92
C HIS A 1 -5.61 -14.65 25.20
N SER A 2 -4.53 -15.16 24.60
CA SER A 2 -3.50 -14.34 23.92
C SER A 2 -4.05 -13.43 22.79
N ARG A 3 -4.86 -13.96 21.86
CA ARG A 3 -5.42 -13.19 20.73
C ARG A 3 -6.22 -11.96 21.17
N SER A 4 -7.10 -12.10 22.16
CA SER A 4 -7.90 -11.00 22.70
C SER A 4 -7.01 -9.92 23.34
N LYS A 5 -5.95 -10.34 24.04
CA LYS A 5 -4.95 -9.41 24.60
C LYS A 5 -4.23 -8.63 23.50
N HIS A 6 -3.79 -9.30 22.44
CA HIS A 6 -3.13 -8.64 21.31
C HIS A 6 -4.03 -7.62 20.59
N ILE A 7 -5.31 -7.94 20.42
CA ILE A 7 -6.29 -7.03 19.81
C ILE A 7 -6.47 -5.79 20.68
N ASN A 8 -6.69 -5.96 21.99
CA ASN A 8 -6.87 -4.84 22.92
C ASN A 8 -5.66 -3.90 22.93
N ILE A 9 -4.44 -4.44 23.00
CA ILE A 9 -3.22 -3.62 23.01
C ILE A 9 -3.11 -2.78 21.74
N ARG A 10 -3.32 -3.39 20.56
CA ARG A 10 -3.23 -2.67 19.27
C ARG A 10 -4.32 -1.61 19.13
N TYR A 11 -5.54 -1.93 19.55
CA TYR A 11 -6.66 -0.99 19.49
C TYR A 11 -6.39 0.26 20.32
N HIS A 12 -5.99 0.09 21.59
CA HIS A 12 -5.72 1.23 22.46
C HIS A 12 -4.54 2.08 21.97
N PHE A 13 -3.48 1.45 21.48
CA PHE A 13 -2.34 2.17 20.91
C PHE A 13 -2.74 3.02 19.70
N ILE A 14 -3.41 2.44 18.70
CA ILE A 14 -3.82 3.17 17.48
C ILE A 14 -4.79 4.30 17.83
N LYS A 15 -5.73 4.04 18.75
CA LYS A 15 -6.69 5.05 19.21
C LYS A 15 -6.00 6.25 19.85
N GLU A 16 -5.04 6.01 20.74
CA GLU A 16 -4.26 7.08 21.39
C GLU A 16 -3.47 7.91 20.37
N GLN A 17 -2.81 7.27 19.40
CA GLN A 17 -2.08 7.99 18.34
C GLN A 17 -3.02 8.87 17.49
N ALA A 18 -4.24 8.42 17.25
CA ALA A 18 -5.26 9.20 16.53
C ALA A 18 -5.78 10.37 17.37
N GLU A 19 -6.08 10.15 18.66
CA GLU A 19 -6.53 11.20 19.59
C GLU A 19 -5.46 12.28 19.80
N ASN A 20 -4.18 11.89 19.80
CA ASN A 20 -3.04 12.81 19.87
C ASN A 20 -2.74 13.52 18.54
N GLY A 21 -3.47 13.22 17.46
CA GLY A 21 -3.26 13.81 16.13
C GLY A 21 -1.96 13.37 15.45
N VAL A 22 -1.31 12.30 15.93
CA VAL A 22 -0.09 11.74 15.32
C VAL A 22 -0.44 11.02 14.02
N ILE A 23 -1.61 10.41 13.96
CA ILE A 23 -2.15 9.76 12.77
C ILE A 23 -3.59 10.20 12.53
N GLU A 24 -3.99 10.22 11.26
CA GLU A 24 -5.37 10.39 10.85
C GLU A 24 -5.86 9.12 10.17
N VAL A 25 -7.08 8.70 10.49
CA VAL A 25 -7.66 7.46 9.97
C VAL A 25 -8.72 7.79 8.94
N TYR A 26 -8.52 7.27 7.73
CA TYR A 26 -9.48 7.40 6.63
C TYR A 26 -10.00 6.03 6.23
N PHE A 27 -11.30 5.96 5.94
CA PHE A 27 -11.88 4.76 5.34
C PHE A 27 -11.43 4.67 3.87
N VAL A 28 -10.86 3.53 3.51
CA VAL A 28 -10.57 3.18 2.12
C VAL A 28 -11.39 1.94 1.78
N ASN A 29 -12.17 2.02 0.70
CA ASN A 29 -12.89 0.86 0.21
C ASN A 29 -11.89 -0.28 -0.10
N THR A 30 -12.22 -1.52 0.28
CA THR A 30 -11.35 -2.70 0.07
C THR A 30 -10.89 -2.85 -1.39
N GLU A 31 -11.73 -2.44 -2.35
CA GLU A 31 -11.39 -2.44 -3.77
C GLU A 31 -10.28 -1.44 -4.14
N TYR A 32 -9.95 -0.49 -3.28
CA TYR A 32 -8.94 0.55 -3.53
C TYR A 32 -7.80 0.53 -2.51
N GLN A 33 -7.76 -0.46 -1.62
CA GLN A 33 -6.70 -0.59 -0.64
C GLN A 33 -5.39 -1.06 -1.29
N LEU A 34 -4.54 -0.11 -1.73
CA LEU A 34 -3.28 -0.39 -2.42
C LEU A 34 -2.31 -1.26 -1.60
N ALA A 35 -2.37 -1.16 -0.27
CA ALA A 35 -1.55 -1.98 0.64
C ALA A 35 -1.82 -3.49 0.53
N ASP A 36 -2.98 -3.89 0.00
CA ASP A 36 -3.30 -5.30 -0.21
C ASP A 36 -2.35 -5.97 -1.20
N LEU A 37 -1.74 -5.19 -2.12
CA LEU A 37 -0.70 -5.68 -3.04
C LEU A 37 0.50 -6.30 -2.31
N PHE A 38 0.84 -5.78 -1.12
CA PHE A 38 2.03 -6.19 -0.36
C PHE A 38 1.71 -7.12 0.80
N THR A 39 0.44 -7.26 1.17
CA THR A 39 0.04 -7.92 2.42
C THR A 39 -0.85 -9.15 2.21
N LYS A 40 -1.37 -9.36 1.00
CA LYS A 40 -2.29 -10.45 0.67
C LYS A 40 -1.85 -11.19 -0.59
N ALA A 41 -2.16 -12.49 -0.63
CA ALA A 41 -2.15 -13.25 -1.88
C ALA A 41 -3.45 -12.94 -2.64
N LEU A 42 -3.34 -12.24 -3.76
CA LEU A 42 -4.47 -11.80 -4.58
C LEU A 42 -4.45 -12.49 -5.96
N GLY A 43 -5.62 -12.58 -6.60
CA GLY A 43 -5.72 -13.01 -7.99
C GLY A 43 -5.10 -11.99 -8.95
N ARG A 44 -4.70 -12.45 -10.13
CA ARG A 44 -4.02 -11.63 -11.15
C ARG A 44 -4.77 -10.34 -11.47
N ASP A 45 -6.06 -10.43 -11.79
CA ASP A 45 -6.88 -9.28 -12.17
C ASP A 45 -6.90 -8.20 -11.08
N ARG A 46 -6.91 -8.64 -9.82
CA ARG A 46 -6.87 -7.75 -8.66
C ARG A 46 -5.51 -7.07 -8.50
N ILE A 47 -4.44 -7.82 -8.72
CA ILE A 47 -3.07 -7.30 -8.72
C ILE A 47 -2.90 -6.26 -9.83
N GLU A 48 -3.30 -6.58 -11.06
CA GLU A 48 -3.20 -5.66 -12.21
C GLU A 48 -3.97 -4.37 -11.99
N PHE A 49 -5.19 -4.45 -11.44
CA PHE A 49 -5.97 -3.29 -11.05
C PHE A 49 -5.24 -2.40 -10.03
N LEU A 50 -4.69 -3.00 -8.97
CA LEU A 50 -4.00 -2.26 -7.90
C LEU A 50 -2.67 -1.67 -8.37
N ILE A 51 -1.88 -2.39 -9.19
CA ILE A 51 -0.63 -1.91 -9.80
C ILE A 51 -0.91 -0.66 -10.65
N LYS A 52 -1.96 -0.69 -11.48
CA LYS A 52 -2.37 0.46 -12.28
C LYS A 52 -2.79 1.65 -11.42
N LYS A 53 -3.53 1.41 -10.34
CA LYS A 53 -3.95 2.46 -9.40
C LYS A 53 -2.79 3.03 -8.58
N LEU A 54 -1.78 2.22 -8.27
CA LEU A 54 -0.55 2.65 -7.61
C LEU A 54 0.34 3.51 -8.52
N GLY A 55 0.07 3.53 -9.83
CA GLY A 55 0.85 4.29 -10.81
C GLY A 55 2.14 3.59 -11.23
N MET A 56 2.27 2.30 -10.95
CA MET A 56 3.42 1.51 -11.38
C MET A 56 3.45 1.39 -12.90
N ARG A 57 4.63 1.55 -13.49
CA ARG A 57 4.88 1.41 -14.92
C ARG A 57 5.81 0.23 -15.16
N SER A 58 5.48 -0.57 -16.16
CA SER A 58 6.42 -1.57 -16.70
C SER A 58 7.29 -0.90 -17.75
N PHE A 59 8.57 -1.21 -17.72
CA PHE A 59 9.53 -0.76 -18.72
C PHE A 59 10.29 -1.97 -19.26
N THR A 60 10.54 -1.97 -20.56
CA THR A 60 11.49 -2.92 -21.15
C THR A 60 12.92 -2.42 -20.88
N PRO A 61 13.93 -3.30 -20.90
CA PRO A 61 15.32 -2.88 -20.76
C PRO A 61 15.74 -1.77 -21.74
N GLU A 62 15.18 -1.77 -22.96
CA GLU A 62 15.44 -0.77 -23.99
C GLU A 62 14.80 0.58 -23.61
N THR A 63 13.55 0.55 -23.16
CA THR A 63 12.84 1.76 -22.71
C THR A 63 13.52 2.37 -21.49
N LEU A 64 14.06 1.54 -20.59
CA LEU A 64 14.82 2.01 -19.43
C LEU A 64 16.13 2.69 -19.84
N LYS A 65 16.86 2.15 -20.81
CA LYS A 65 18.09 2.77 -21.31
C LYS A 65 17.82 4.16 -21.89
N HIS A 66 16.82 4.29 -22.76
CA HIS A 66 16.46 5.58 -23.33
C HIS A 66 16.07 6.63 -22.28
N LEU A 67 15.34 6.23 -21.23
CA LEU A 67 14.98 7.14 -20.14
C LEU A 67 16.16 7.53 -19.24
N MET A 68 17.20 6.69 -19.16
CA MET A 68 18.42 7.03 -18.41
C MET A 68 19.27 8.03 -19.19
N ASP A 69 19.36 7.85 -20.52
CA ASP A 69 20.14 8.72 -21.40
C ASP A 69 19.52 10.14 -21.51
N GLU A 70 18.20 10.29 -21.38
CA GLU A 70 17.49 11.59 -21.39
C GLU A 70 17.63 12.41 -20.09
N VAL A 71 18.10 11.81 -18.99
CA VAL A 71 18.26 12.50 -17.69
C VAL A 71 19.66 13.10 -17.51
N ASP A 72 20.61 12.68 -18.34
CA ASP A 72 22.01 13.14 -18.33
C ASP A 72 22.29 14.32 -19.29
N GLU A 73 21.26 14.87 -19.96
CA GLU A 73 21.27 16.16 -20.69
C GLU A 73 20.56 17.29 -19.91
#